data_AF-A0A2N9M2W9-F1
#
_entry.id   AF-A0A2N9M2W9-F1
#
_cell.length_a   1.000
_cell.length_b   1.000
_cell.length_c   1.000
_cell.angle_alpha   90.00
_cell.angle_beta   90.00
_cell.angle_gamma   90.00
#
_symmetry.space_group_name_H-M   'P 1'
#
loop_
_entity.id
_entity.type
_entity.pdbx_description
1 polymer ?
#
loop_
_entity_poly.entity_id
_entity_poly.type
_entity_poly.pdbx_seq_one_letter_code
_entity_poly.pdbx_strand_id
1 'polypeptide(L)'
;MSGTGWTCPTGTLTSPVTCTRSDPLAAAASYPSITLTVSVAANAAASVTNTVTVSGGGEVNTANDTASDVTIITPVATCIAAPSGLVSWWPGDGNTGDVLGANDPSGSNAVTFVPGEVGTGFAFGTGGFIDIPASSSLANQQFTWSSWARPDGPGPNNDGFGNVIVGQLIDGFHASAELLWSATDNRFLFIFGSTSSELIVSTDSFAPGLFYLVTGTYDGSTFKLFVDGALEGQFAEAKTIAYSSLTWNIGSTGSTFRGGFPRTWNGVIDEVQAFNRALSQSEIQAIFAAGGAGECRGQAAISSVIPNTGPQGQQSLSVVLAGQFTSLGARDDRGKLRGRDHSGVVDGELFHKCECGR
;
A
#
# COMPACT_ATOMS: atom_id res chain seq x y z
N MET A 1 -31.23 13.52 11.26
CA MET A 1 -32.15 12.44 11.68
C MET A 1 -33.50 12.71 11.06
N SER A 2 -34.16 11.73 10.46
CA SER A 2 -35.47 11.90 9.81
C SER A 2 -36.22 10.58 9.71
N GLY A 3 -37.55 10.63 9.63
CA GLY A 3 -38.40 9.46 9.42
C GLY A 3 -39.80 9.90 8.99
N THR A 4 -40.47 9.09 8.15
CA THR A 4 -41.79 9.45 7.62
C THR A 4 -42.83 9.53 8.75
N GLY A 5 -43.44 10.71 8.93
CA GLY A 5 -44.39 10.99 9.99
C GLY A 5 -43.78 11.26 11.37
N TRP A 6 -42.45 11.35 11.46
CA TRP A 6 -41.74 11.73 12.69
C TRP A 6 -41.36 13.21 12.65
N THR A 7 -41.58 13.90 13.77
CA THR A 7 -41.02 15.24 14.01
C THR A 7 -39.70 15.08 14.75
N CYS A 8 -38.59 15.27 14.04
CA CYS A 8 -37.22 15.15 14.57
C CYS A 8 -36.49 16.51 14.57
N PRO A 9 -35.52 16.74 15.47
CA PRO A 9 -34.70 17.94 15.47
C PRO A 9 -33.86 18.05 14.19
N THR A 10 -33.67 19.28 13.70
CA THR A 10 -32.84 19.60 12.53
C THR A 10 -31.58 20.35 12.93
N GLY A 11 -30.47 20.15 12.21
CA GLY A 11 -29.19 20.82 12.47
C GLY A 11 -28.26 20.01 13.36
N THR A 12 -27.40 20.69 14.14
CA THR A 12 -26.46 20.05 15.06
C THR A 12 -27.23 19.36 16.20
N LEU A 13 -27.08 18.05 16.30
CA LEU A 13 -27.79 17.23 17.28
C LEU A 13 -26.96 17.10 18.56
N THR A 14 -27.57 17.34 19.72
CA THR A 14 -26.97 17.08 21.04
C THR A 14 -27.71 15.93 21.71
N SER A 15 -26.98 15.03 22.36
CA SER A 15 -27.59 13.88 23.05
C SER A 15 -28.26 14.31 24.37
N PRO A 16 -29.49 13.83 24.68
CA PRO A 16 -30.30 12.89 23.90
C PRO A 16 -31.05 13.56 22.74
N VAL A 17 -31.18 12.85 21.61
CA VAL A 17 -31.93 13.29 20.43
C VAL A 17 -33.33 12.65 20.45
N THR A 18 -34.37 13.48 20.40
CA THR A 18 -35.76 13.00 20.54
C THR A 18 -36.58 13.26 19.27
N CYS A 19 -37.11 12.21 18.64
CA CYS A 19 -38.16 12.33 17.63
C CYS A 19 -39.53 12.04 18.24
N THR A 20 -40.56 12.77 17.82
CA THR A 20 -41.93 12.61 18.34
C THR A 20 -42.93 12.37 17.21
N ARG A 21 -44.03 11.71 17.56
CA ARG A 21 -45.17 11.41 16.69
C ARG A 21 -46.42 11.29 17.57
N SER A 22 -47.61 11.58 17.03
CA SER A 22 -48.84 11.73 17.82
C SER A 22 -50.05 10.91 17.34
N ASP A 23 -49.98 10.28 16.17
CA ASP A 23 -51.02 9.35 15.71
C ASP A 23 -50.93 7.99 16.45
N PRO A 24 -52.04 7.24 16.53
CA PRO A 24 -52.08 5.98 17.25
C PRO A 24 -51.35 4.84 16.52
N LEU A 25 -50.67 3.98 17.28
CA LEU A 25 -50.13 2.70 16.80
C LEU A 25 -51.09 1.56 17.17
N ALA A 26 -51.52 0.77 16.17
CA ALA A 26 -52.29 -0.43 16.45
C ALA A 26 -51.41 -1.51 17.12
N ALA A 27 -52.03 -2.40 17.90
CA ALA A 27 -51.33 -3.53 18.51
C ALA A 27 -50.60 -4.36 17.44
N ALA A 28 -49.35 -4.76 17.74
CA ALA A 28 -48.45 -5.50 16.85
C ALA A 28 -48.07 -4.81 15.52
N ALA A 29 -48.40 -3.53 15.34
CA ALA A 29 -47.90 -2.74 14.22
C ALA A 29 -46.54 -2.10 14.55
N SER A 30 -45.88 -1.54 13.54
CA SER A 30 -44.63 -0.79 13.70
C SER A 30 -44.70 0.52 12.93
N TYR A 31 -44.08 1.57 13.48
CA TYR A 31 -43.90 2.82 12.75
C TYR A 31 -42.82 2.70 11.67
N PRO A 32 -42.82 3.59 10.67
CA PRO A 32 -41.69 3.74 9.75
C PRO A 32 -40.39 4.03 10.51
N SER A 33 -39.28 3.53 9.98
CA SER A 33 -37.95 3.69 10.56
C SER A 33 -37.53 5.16 10.66
N ILE A 34 -36.81 5.49 11.74
CA ILE A 34 -36.06 6.74 11.88
C ILE A 34 -34.64 6.48 11.38
N THR A 35 -34.16 7.29 10.46
CA THR A 35 -32.80 7.23 9.92
C THR A 35 -31.93 8.33 10.52
N LEU A 36 -30.79 7.94 11.07
CA LEU A 36 -29.74 8.85 11.52
C LEU A 36 -28.48 8.61 10.69
N THR A 37 -28.06 9.61 9.92
CA THR A 37 -26.77 9.63 9.23
C THR A 37 -25.77 10.38 10.09
N VAL A 38 -24.61 9.77 10.35
CA VAL A 38 -23.51 10.37 11.12
C VAL A 38 -22.25 10.40 10.26
N SER A 39 -21.39 11.38 10.52
CA SER A 39 -20.01 11.36 10.06
C SER A 39 -19.13 10.75 11.15
N VAL A 40 -18.27 9.81 10.78
CA VAL A 40 -17.35 9.14 11.70
C VAL A 40 -15.99 9.81 11.60
N ALA A 41 -15.44 10.26 12.73
CA ALA A 41 -14.10 10.82 12.77
C ALA A 41 -13.03 9.72 12.68
N ALA A 42 -11.83 10.05 12.17
CA ALA A 42 -10.71 9.10 12.04
C ALA A 42 -10.27 8.48 13.38
N ASN A 43 -10.53 9.17 14.49
CA ASN A 43 -10.24 8.72 15.86
C ASN A 43 -11.47 8.20 16.61
N ALA A 44 -12.55 7.80 15.91
CA ALA A 44 -13.72 7.23 16.54
C ALA A 44 -13.37 5.93 17.30
N ALA A 45 -14.08 5.66 18.40
CA ALA A 45 -13.93 4.41 19.15
C ALA A 45 -14.25 3.20 18.25
N ALA A 46 -13.56 2.07 18.45
CA ALA A 46 -13.72 0.86 17.63
C ALA A 46 -15.15 0.26 17.62
N SER A 47 -15.98 0.65 18.59
CA SER A 47 -17.40 0.33 18.61
C SER A 47 -18.19 1.43 19.32
N VAL A 48 -19.41 1.68 18.87
CA VAL A 48 -20.37 2.56 19.54
C VAL A 48 -21.65 1.79 19.79
N THR A 49 -22.19 1.89 21.01
CA THR A 49 -23.51 1.33 21.34
C THR A 49 -24.57 2.42 21.18
N ASN A 50 -25.45 2.25 20.20
CA ASN A 50 -26.63 3.09 20.02
C ASN A 50 -27.73 2.56 20.95
N THR A 51 -28.26 3.41 21.82
CA THR A 51 -29.40 3.06 22.68
C THR A 51 -30.57 3.98 22.37
N VAL A 52 -31.75 3.39 22.18
CA VAL A 52 -33.00 4.12 21.99
C VAL A 52 -33.93 3.82 23.15
N THR A 53 -34.69 4.84 23.56
CA THR A 53 -35.80 4.68 24.49
C THR A 53 -37.08 5.21 23.86
N VAL A 54 -38.19 4.53 24.09
CA VAL A 54 -39.53 4.98 23.69
C VAL A 54 -40.32 5.41 24.93
N SER A 55 -41.31 6.27 24.76
CA SER A 55 -42.28 6.60 25.80
C SER A 55 -43.55 7.17 25.17
N GLY A 56 -44.69 7.00 25.85
CA GLY A 56 -45.97 7.59 25.45
C GLY A 56 -47.05 6.55 25.19
N GLY A 57 -48.07 6.90 24.41
CA GLY A 57 -49.11 5.96 23.98
C GLY A 57 -50.04 5.41 25.09
N GLY A 58 -49.87 5.83 26.35
CA GLY A 58 -50.63 5.30 27.48
C GLY A 58 -50.21 3.89 27.90
N GLU A 59 -48.99 3.47 27.54
CA GLU A 59 -48.49 2.16 27.94
C GLU A 59 -48.25 2.07 29.45
N VAL A 60 -48.34 0.85 29.99
CA VAL A 60 -48.22 0.58 31.44
C VAL A 60 -46.89 -0.12 31.77
N ASN A 61 -46.32 -0.86 30.82
CA ASN A 61 -45.07 -1.60 31.05
C ASN A 61 -43.87 -0.85 30.50
N THR A 62 -43.39 0.15 31.23
CA THR A 62 -42.26 0.97 30.75
C THR A 62 -40.89 0.31 30.89
N ALA A 63 -40.83 -0.91 31.44
CA ALA A 63 -39.58 -1.64 31.65
C ALA A 63 -39.01 -2.22 30.35
N ASN A 64 -39.78 -2.28 29.27
CA ASN A 64 -39.37 -2.83 27.98
C ASN A 64 -39.16 -1.77 26.89
N ASP A 65 -39.04 -0.49 27.28
CA ASP A 65 -39.04 0.62 26.33
C ASP A 65 -37.63 0.99 25.87
N THR A 66 -36.72 0.02 25.89
CA THR A 66 -35.31 0.25 25.56
C THR A 66 -34.83 -0.79 24.57
N ALA A 67 -34.01 -0.35 23.62
CA ALA A 67 -33.27 -1.23 22.72
C ALA A 67 -31.87 -0.66 22.50
N SER A 68 -30.89 -1.55 22.38
CA SER A 68 -29.51 -1.18 22.11
C SER A 68 -28.95 -2.00 20.95
N ASP A 69 -28.13 -1.35 20.13
CA ASP A 69 -27.44 -1.97 19.00
C ASP A 69 -25.96 -1.54 19.00
N VAL A 70 -25.05 -2.49 18.83
CA VAL A 70 -23.61 -2.22 18.80
C VAL A 70 -23.15 -2.10 17.36
N THR A 71 -22.72 -0.91 16.96
CA THR A 71 -22.09 -0.69 15.66
C THR A 71 -20.58 -0.78 15.81
N ILE A 72 -19.97 -1.75 15.12
CA ILE A 72 -18.51 -1.83 14.98
C ILE A 72 -18.07 -0.75 13.99
N ILE A 73 -17.14 0.09 14.42
CA ILE A 73 -16.52 1.09 13.56
C ILE A 73 -15.17 0.51 13.15
N THR A 74 -15.06 0.07 11.90
CA THR A 74 -13.78 -0.29 11.31
C THR A 74 -13.11 0.99 10.81
N PRO A 75 -12.08 1.52 11.48
CA PRO A 75 -11.32 2.63 10.93
C PRO A 75 -10.77 2.20 9.57
N VAL A 76 -11.05 2.97 8.53
CA VAL A 76 -10.28 2.88 7.30
C VAL A 76 -8.87 3.30 7.65
N ALA A 77 -7.95 2.34 7.69
CA ALA A 77 -6.55 2.66 7.84
C ALA A 77 -6.17 3.52 6.62
N THR A 78 -6.00 4.82 6.84
CA THR A 78 -5.51 5.72 5.80
C THR A 78 -4.06 5.34 5.57
N CYS A 79 -3.76 4.87 4.36
CA CYS A 79 -2.40 4.68 3.89
C CYS A 79 -1.56 5.95 4.13
N ILE A 80 -0.26 5.77 4.27
CA ILE A 80 0.68 6.91 4.37
C ILE A 80 1.13 7.36 2.98
N ALA A 81 1.56 8.61 2.85
CA ALA A 81 2.20 9.04 1.60
C ALA A 81 3.51 8.27 1.39
N ALA A 82 3.74 7.78 0.17
CA ALA A 82 5.00 7.13 -0.16
C ALA A 82 6.17 8.13 -0.03
N PRO A 83 7.32 7.76 0.56
CA PRO A 83 8.47 8.65 0.65
C PRO A 83 8.91 9.15 -0.73
N SER A 84 9.46 10.36 -0.77
CA SER A 84 9.98 10.94 -2.00
C SER A 84 11.11 10.08 -2.60
N GLY A 85 11.28 10.14 -3.91
CA GLY A 85 12.33 9.39 -4.60
C GLY A 85 11.94 7.96 -4.99
N LEU A 86 10.70 7.55 -4.77
CA LEU A 86 10.17 6.29 -5.30
C LEU A 86 10.25 6.30 -6.84
N VAL A 87 10.88 5.28 -7.42
CA VAL A 87 11.08 5.15 -8.88
C VAL A 87 10.36 3.94 -9.48
N SER A 88 10.13 2.89 -8.69
CA SER A 88 9.31 1.74 -9.07
C SER A 88 8.68 1.07 -7.86
N TRP A 89 7.53 0.44 -8.09
CA TRP A 89 6.78 -0.24 -7.04
C TRP A 89 5.97 -1.41 -7.62
N TRP A 90 6.33 -2.64 -7.21
CA TRP A 90 5.66 -3.90 -7.57
C TRP A 90 4.87 -4.43 -6.38
N PRO A 91 3.55 -4.22 -6.35
CA PRO A 91 2.78 -4.47 -5.13
C PRO A 91 2.26 -5.88 -4.93
N GLY A 92 2.25 -6.76 -5.93
CA GLY A 92 1.62 -8.08 -5.79
C GLY A 92 0.09 -8.10 -5.80
N ASP A 93 -0.57 -6.96 -6.06
CA ASP A 93 -2.04 -6.85 -6.11
C ASP A 93 -2.67 -7.44 -7.38
N GLY A 94 -2.59 -8.77 -7.50
CA GLY A 94 -3.20 -9.54 -8.59
C GLY A 94 -2.47 -9.46 -9.93
N ASN A 95 -1.34 -8.74 -10.01
CA ASN A 95 -0.48 -8.68 -11.18
C ASN A 95 0.98 -8.39 -10.78
N THR A 96 1.91 -8.54 -11.74
CA THR A 96 3.35 -8.32 -11.52
C THR A 96 3.85 -6.95 -11.98
N GLY A 97 2.99 -6.04 -12.42
CA GLY A 97 3.38 -4.76 -13.01
C GLY A 97 3.98 -3.78 -12.00
N ASP A 98 4.78 -2.84 -12.51
CA ASP A 98 5.22 -1.67 -11.78
C ASP A 98 4.08 -0.64 -11.80
N VAL A 99 3.54 -0.23 -10.65
CA VAL A 99 2.42 0.72 -10.59
C VAL A 99 2.83 2.13 -11.06
N LEU A 100 4.13 2.44 -11.12
CA LEU A 100 4.65 3.66 -11.74
C LEU A 100 4.92 3.50 -13.25
N GLY A 101 4.86 2.27 -13.78
CA GLY A 101 4.96 1.94 -15.20
C GLY A 101 6.35 2.12 -15.83
N ALA A 102 7.38 2.41 -15.04
CA ALA A 102 8.72 2.67 -15.56
C ALA A 102 9.52 1.37 -15.78
N ASN A 103 9.27 0.35 -14.96
CA ASN A 103 10.03 -0.90 -14.94
C ASN A 103 9.13 -2.14 -14.87
N ASP A 104 8.16 -2.22 -15.80
CA ASP A 104 7.32 -3.42 -15.94
C ASP A 104 8.16 -4.68 -16.22
N PRO A 105 7.79 -5.85 -15.66
CA PRO A 105 8.53 -7.07 -15.90
C PRO A 105 8.57 -7.49 -17.38
N SER A 106 9.74 -7.98 -17.80
CA SER A 106 9.96 -8.62 -19.09
C SER A 106 9.56 -10.10 -19.12
N GLY A 107 9.42 -10.73 -17.96
CA GLY A 107 9.00 -12.11 -17.84
C GLY A 107 8.60 -12.46 -16.41
N SER A 108 7.67 -13.40 -16.27
CA SER A 108 7.31 -14.00 -15.00
C SER A 108 6.90 -15.45 -15.21
N ASN A 109 7.11 -16.28 -14.20
CA ASN A 109 6.72 -17.69 -14.23
C ASN A 109 6.25 -18.13 -12.85
N ALA A 110 5.25 -19.02 -12.81
CA ALA A 110 4.72 -19.64 -11.60
C ALA A 110 4.49 -18.66 -10.41
N VAL A 111 4.01 -17.46 -10.72
CA VAL A 111 3.60 -16.46 -9.72
C VAL A 111 2.12 -16.61 -9.43
N THR A 112 1.79 -16.64 -8.15
CA THR A 112 0.41 -16.59 -7.65
C THR A 112 0.26 -15.46 -6.66
N PHE A 113 -0.98 -15.02 -6.44
CA PHE A 113 -1.29 -13.91 -5.55
C PHE A 113 -2.05 -14.45 -4.34
N VAL A 114 -1.49 -14.23 -3.16
CA VAL A 114 -2.01 -14.70 -1.86
C VAL A 114 -2.04 -13.53 -0.89
N PRO A 115 -2.72 -13.63 0.27
CA PRO A 115 -2.72 -12.54 1.25
C PRO A 115 -1.30 -12.06 1.59
N GLY A 116 -1.06 -10.78 1.33
CA GLY A 116 0.16 -10.03 1.63
C GLY A 116 0.08 -9.40 3.02
N GLU A 117 1.07 -8.56 3.34
CA GLU A 117 0.93 -7.62 4.46
C GLU A 117 -0.08 -6.53 4.06
N VAL A 118 0.04 -6.01 2.83
CA VAL A 118 -0.88 -5.04 2.22
C VAL A 118 -1.56 -5.70 1.02
N GLY A 119 -2.87 -5.92 1.11
CA GLY A 119 -3.62 -6.51 -0.01
C GLY A 119 -3.16 -7.94 -0.33
N THR A 120 -2.64 -8.17 -1.55
CA THR A 120 -2.07 -9.47 -1.93
C THR A 120 -0.60 -9.34 -2.30
N GLY A 121 0.19 -10.36 -1.95
CA GLY A 121 1.60 -10.47 -2.33
C GLY A 121 1.88 -11.61 -3.30
N PHE A 122 3.10 -11.65 -3.81
CA PHE A 122 3.64 -12.69 -4.67
C PHE A 122 3.99 -13.96 -3.87
N ALA A 123 3.45 -15.10 -4.29
CA ALA A 123 3.93 -16.43 -3.91
C ALA A 123 4.45 -17.18 -5.15
N PHE A 124 5.54 -17.92 -4.97
CA PHE A 124 6.29 -18.54 -6.07
C PHE A 124 6.19 -20.06 -6.02
N GLY A 125 5.73 -20.65 -7.12
CA GLY A 125 5.77 -22.10 -7.32
C GLY A 125 7.15 -22.60 -7.76
N THR A 126 7.22 -23.87 -8.16
CA THR A 126 8.46 -24.46 -8.70
C THR A 126 8.95 -23.69 -9.92
N GLY A 127 10.18 -23.17 -9.84
CA GLY A 127 10.79 -22.36 -10.90
C GLY A 127 10.16 -20.97 -11.03
N GLY A 128 9.48 -20.48 -9.98
CA GLY A 128 8.80 -19.19 -9.99
C GLY A 128 9.77 -18.01 -9.92
N PHE A 129 9.41 -16.92 -10.63
CA PHE A 129 10.18 -15.68 -10.68
C PHE A 129 9.43 -14.52 -11.32
N ILE A 130 9.94 -13.30 -11.13
CA ILE A 130 9.63 -12.10 -11.91
C ILE A 130 10.94 -11.45 -12.34
N ASP A 131 11.10 -11.19 -13.64
CA ASP A 131 12.29 -10.62 -14.25
C ASP A 131 12.01 -9.21 -14.80
N ILE A 132 12.67 -8.22 -14.23
CA ILE A 132 12.54 -6.80 -14.54
C ILE A 132 13.74 -6.37 -15.39
N PRO A 133 13.55 -5.71 -16.54
CA PRO A 133 14.66 -5.23 -17.37
C PRO A 133 15.66 -4.36 -16.59
N ALA A 134 16.94 -4.44 -16.97
CA ALA A 134 17.90 -3.42 -16.56
C ALA A 134 17.44 -2.05 -17.07
N SER A 135 17.49 -1.03 -16.21
CA SER A 135 17.02 0.31 -16.51
C SER A 135 17.88 1.36 -15.80
N SER A 136 18.08 2.51 -16.43
CA SER A 136 18.82 3.62 -15.86
C SER A 136 18.14 4.19 -14.61
N SER A 137 16.81 4.08 -14.50
CA SER A 137 16.08 4.53 -13.30
C SER A 137 16.32 3.64 -12.08
N LEU A 138 16.80 2.41 -12.28
CA LEU A 138 17.18 1.48 -11.22
C LEU A 138 18.70 1.47 -10.97
N ALA A 139 19.50 2.09 -11.84
CA ALA A 139 20.96 2.12 -11.77
C ALA A 139 21.49 3.33 -10.97
N ASN A 140 20.96 3.55 -9.77
CA ASN A 140 21.27 4.74 -8.97
C ASN A 140 22.55 4.57 -8.14
N GLN A 141 23.30 5.66 -7.92
CA GLN A 141 24.50 5.65 -7.06
C GLN A 141 24.18 5.93 -5.58
N GLN A 142 22.91 6.16 -5.27
CA GLN A 142 22.31 6.16 -3.94
C GLN A 142 20.93 5.53 -4.11
N PHE A 143 20.50 4.66 -3.21
CA PHE A 143 19.25 3.94 -3.41
C PHE A 143 18.66 3.38 -2.12
N THR A 144 17.41 2.94 -2.23
CA THR A 144 16.75 2.06 -1.27
C THR A 144 16.01 0.96 -2.03
N TRP A 145 16.17 -0.28 -1.60
CA TRP A 145 15.28 -1.39 -1.93
C TRP A 145 14.52 -1.77 -0.67
N SER A 146 13.20 -1.83 -0.75
CA SER A 146 12.32 -2.16 0.38
C SER A 146 11.27 -3.18 -0.04
N SER A 147 10.89 -4.09 0.86
CA SER A 147 9.77 -5.02 0.63
C SER A 147 9.27 -5.59 1.95
N TRP A 148 7.97 -5.85 2.02
CA TRP A 148 7.41 -6.78 2.99
C TRP A 148 7.71 -8.21 2.54
N ALA A 149 8.32 -9.00 3.42
CA ALA A 149 8.69 -10.37 3.11
C ALA A 149 8.31 -11.29 4.27
N ARG A 150 7.55 -12.35 3.97
CA ARG A 150 7.27 -13.45 4.88
C ARG A 150 8.00 -14.70 4.39
N PRO A 151 9.13 -15.09 5.00
CA PRO A 151 9.76 -16.37 4.70
C PRO A 151 8.98 -17.50 5.37
N ASP A 152 8.67 -18.58 4.67
CA ASP A 152 7.99 -19.76 5.21
C ASP A 152 8.95 -20.96 5.41
N GLY A 153 10.25 -20.75 5.19
CA GLY A 153 11.32 -21.75 5.36
C GLY A 153 12.30 -21.77 4.18
N PRO A 154 13.16 -22.80 4.08
CA PRO A 154 14.11 -22.91 2.98
C PRO A 154 13.37 -23.04 1.64
N GLY A 155 13.90 -22.39 0.61
CA GLY A 155 13.52 -22.64 -0.78
C GLY A 155 14.17 -23.92 -1.32
N PRO A 156 14.13 -24.15 -2.64
CA PRO A 156 14.74 -25.31 -3.27
C PRO A 156 16.26 -25.42 -3.02
N ASN A 157 16.92 -24.30 -2.74
CA ASN A 157 18.31 -24.24 -2.29
C ASN A 157 18.32 -23.82 -0.81
N ASN A 158 18.93 -24.64 0.04
CA ASN A 158 19.15 -24.32 1.45
C ASN A 158 20.65 -24.09 1.70
N ASP A 159 21.23 -23.13 0.98
CA ASP A 159 22.61 -22.68 1.19
C ASP A 159 22.64 -21.47 2.15
N GLY A 160 23.83 -20.98 2.50
CA GLY A 160 23.97 -19.83 3.40
C GLY A 160 23.54 -18.48 2.81
N PHE A 161 23.19 -18.44 1.52
CA PHE A 161 22.64 -17.23 0.88
C PHE A 161 21.11 -17.24 0.89
N GLY A 162 20.49 -18.42 0.98
CA GLY A 162 19.06 -18.57 1.19
C GLY A 162 18.23 -18.22 -0.04
N ASN A 163 17.11 -17.56 0.21
CA ASN A 163 16.08 -17.23 -0.79
C ASN A 163 16.14 -15.76 -1.19
N VAL A 164 15.97 -15.46 -2.47
CA VAL A 164 16.00 -14.08 -3.00
C VAL A 164 14.65 -13.39 -2.81
N ILE A 165 14.66 -12.19 -2.21
CA ILE A 165 13.52 -11.26 -2.21
C ILE A 165 13.56 -10.46 -3.51
N VAL A 166 14.61 -9.65 -3.68
CA VAL A 166 14.84 -8.83 -4.86
C VAL A 166 16.35 -8.65 -5.08
N GLY A 167 16.79 -8.57 -6.33
CA GLY A 167 18.17 -8.19 -6.60
C GLY A 167 18.60 -8.25 -8.06
N GLN A 168 19.83 -7.82 -8.33
CA GLN A 168 20.47 -7.92 -9.64
C GLN A 168 21.89 -8.47 -9.48
N LEU A 169 22.13 -9.62 -10.09
CA LEU A 169 23.47 -10.16 -10.25
C LEU A 169 24.22 -9.45 -11.38
N ILE A 170 25.53 -9.38 -11.22
CA ILE A 170 26.47 -8.97 -12.27
C ILE A 170 27.07 -10.23 -12.92
N ASP A 171 27.52 -11.14 -12.07
CA ASP A 171 28.05 -12.45 -12.45
C ASP A 171 27.78 -13.47 -11.32
N GLY A 172 28.49 -14.60 -11.30
CA GLY A 172 28.27 -15.66 -10.32
C GLY A 172 28.77 -15.35 -8.90
N PHE A 173 29.47 -14.23 -8.71
CA PHE A 173 30.12 -13.86 -7.45
C PHE A 173 29.86 -12.41 -7.03
N HIS A 174 29.27 -11.59 -7.92
CA HIS A 174 29.02 -10.19 -7.67
C HIS A 174 27.56 -9.80 -7.97
N ALA A 175 27.03 -8.91 -7.14
CA ALA A 175 25.73 -8.30 -7.32
C ALA A 175 25.81 -6.76 -7.32
N SER A 176 24.83 -6.12 -7.94
CA SER A 176 24.61 -4.68 -7.79
C SER A 176 23.96 -4.40 -6.43
N ALA A 177 22.87 -5.11 -6.14
CA ALA A 177 22.23 -5.19 -4.85
C ALA A 177 21.37 -6.46 -4.79
N GLU A 178 21.34 -7.15 -3.66
CA GLU A 178 20.37 -8.23 -3.39
C GLU A 178 19.90 -8.19 -1.93
N LEU A 179 18.60 -8.37 -1.72
CA LEU A 179 17.99 -8.68 -0.43
C LEU A 179 17.60 -10.15 -0.42
N LEU A 180 18.05 -10.89 0.59
CA LEU A 180 17.80 -12.32 0.74
C LEU A 180 17.43 -12.67 2.18
N TRP A 181 16.88 -13.87 2.36
CA TRP A 181 16.69 -14.47 3.69
C TRP A 181 17.27 -15.88 3.74
N SER A 182 18.14 -16.14 4.70
CA SER A 182 18.75 -17.45 4.92
C SER A 182 17.98 -18.26 5.95
N ALA A 183 17.52 -19.44 5.55
CA ALA A 183 16.89 -20.41 6.44
C ALA A 183 17.88 -21.15 7.36
N THR A 184 19.19 -21.00 7.14
CA THR A 184 20.21 -21.69 7.95
C THR A 184 20.27 -21.14 9.38
N ASP A 185 20.05 -19.84 9.52
CA ASP A 185 20.12 -19.09 10.77
C ASP A 185 19.00 -18.05 10.92
N ASN A 186 18.03 -18.06 10.00
CA ASN A 186 16.87 -17.16 9.96
C ASN A 186 17.27 -15.69 9.86
N ARG A 187 18.28 -15.34 9.06
CA ARG A 187 18.78 -13.96 8.94
C ARG A 187 18.50 -13.35 7.59
N PHE A 188 18.28 -12.03 7.56
CA PHE A 188 18.24 -11.29 6.31
C PHE A 188 19.65 -10.88 5.89
N LEU A 189 19.88 -10.87 4.58
CA LEU A 189 21.16 -10.55 3.96
C LEU A 189 20.96 -9.38 3.00
N PHE A 190 21.91 -8.46 2.99
CA PHE A 190 22.03 -7.40 1.99
C PHE A 190 23.40 -7.45 1.33
N ILE A 191 23.44 -7.88 0.06
CA ILE A 191 24.66 -7.96 -0.75
C ILE A 191 24.71 -6.73 -1.66
N PHE A 192 25.88 -6.12 -1.81
CA PHE A 192 26.09 -4.89 -2.61
C PHE A 192 27.44 -4.93 -3.36
N GLY A 193 27.79 -6.11 -3.85
CA GLY A 193 29.05 -6.36 -4.55
C GLY A 193 29.42 -7.83 -4.48
N SER A 194 30.67 -8.11 -4.14
CA SER A 194 31.19 -9.44 -3.85
C SER A 194 30.38 -10.14 -2.77
N THR A 195 29.81 -11.29 -3.09
CA THR A 195 29.01 -12.12 -2.17
C THR A 195 29.83 -12.64 -0.97
N SER A 196 31.16 -12.47 -0.98
CA SER A 196 32.06 -12.94 0.07
C SER A 196 32.49 -11.86 1.06
N SER A 197 32.50 -10.58 0.66
CA SER A 197 33.08 -9.49 1.46
C SER A 197 32.20 -8.25 1.54
N GLU A 198 31.22 -8.11 0.66
CA GLU A 198 30.35 -6.94 0.52
C GLU A 198 28.90 -7.36 0.79
N LEU A 199 28.69 -7.85 2.01
CA LEU A 199 27.47 -8.42 2.55
C LEU A 199 27.25 -7.90 3.96
N ILE A 200 26.02 -7.48 4.28
CA ILE A 200 25.54 -7.28 5.63
C ILE A 200 24.59 -8.43 5.97
N VAL A 201 24.83 -9.10 7.09
CA VAL A 201 23.90 -10.07 7.68
C VAL A 201 23.20 -9.38 8.85
N SER A 202 21.88 -9.54 8.99
CA SER A 202 21.14 -8.95 10.09
C SER A 202 21.70 -9.36 11.45
N THR A 203 21.63 -8.49 12.45
CA THR A 203 22.15 -8.78 13.80
C THR A 203 21.24 -9.77 14.52
N ASP A 204 19.93 -9.60 14.36
CA ASP A 204 18.91 -10.47 14.90
C ASP A 204 18.49 -11.56 13.91
N SER A 205 17.77 -12.56 14.44
CA SER A 205 17.15 -13.65 13.68
C SER A 205 15.64 -13.44 13.59
N PHE A 206 15.10 -13.71 12.41
CA PHE A 206 13.72 -13.47 11.99
C PHE A 206 13.07 -14.79 11.57
N ALA A 207 12.27 -15.34 12.48
CA ALA A 207 11.66 -16.67 12.33
C ALA A 207 10.71 -16.73 11.13
N PRO A 208 10.55 -17.92 10.50
CA PRO A 208 9.61 -18.08 9.41
C PRO A 208 8.15 -17.91 9.86
N GLY A 209 7.28 -17.51 8.93
CA GLY A 209 5.83 -17.39 9.09
C GLY A 209 5.34 -16.00 9.51
N LEU A 210 6.22 -15.00 9.61
CA LEU A 210 5.88 -13.60 9.92
C LEU A 210 6.30 -12.66 8.80
N PHE A 211 5.51 -11.62 8.53
CA PHE A 211 5.92 -10.54 7.64
C PHE A 211 6.93 -9.63 8.33
N TYR A 212 7.98 -9.27 7.59
CA TYR A 212 9.02 -8.34 7.99
C TYR A 212 9.19 -7.28 6.92
N LEU A 213 9.33 -6.01 7.32
CA LEU A 213 9.72 -4.97 6.38
C LEU A 213 11.25 -4.98 6.26
N VAL A 214 11.77 -5.44 5.13
CA VAL A 214 13.22 -5.56 4.90
C VAL A 214 13.66 -4.45 3.96
N THR A 215 14.64 -3.66 4.39
CA THR A 215 15.09 -2.49 3.64
C THR A 215 16.61 -2.38 3.57
N GLY A 216 17.17 -2.42 2.37
CA GLY A 216 18.58 -2.12 2.10
C GLY A 216 18.74 -0.70 1.56
N THR A 217 19.60 0.11 2.18
CA THR A 217 19.88 1.49 1.73
C THR A 217 21.35 1.73 1.45
N TYR A 218 21.62 2.66 0.54
CA TYR A 218 22.95 3.20 0.27
C TYR A 218 22.90 4.71 0.06
N ASP A 219 23.62 5.46 0.91
CA ASP A 219 23.65 6.94 0.92
C ASP A 219 24.86 7.54 0.17
N GLY A 220 25.63 6.73 -0.55
CA GLY A 220 26.88 7.15 -1.21
C GLY A 220 28.11 7.04 -0.31
N SER A 221 27.92 6.69 0.97
CA SER A 221 29.00 6.52 1.95
C SER A 221 28.84 5.29 2.83
N THR A 222 27.61 4.84 3.07
CA THR A 222 27.30 3.75 4.00
C THR A 222 26.14 2.92 3.46
N PHE A 223 26.34 1.60 3.44
CA PHE A 223 25.28 0.62 3.22
C PHE A 223 24.63 0.28 4.56
N LYS A 224 23.31 0.15 4.60
CA LYS A 224 22.57 -0.23 5.81
C LYS A 224 21.49 -1.25 5.48
N LEU A 225 21.34 -2.24 6.36
CA LEU A 225 20.21 -3.16 6.35
C LEU A 225 19.32 -2.80 7.55
N PHE A 226 18.04 -2.62 7.28
CA PHE A 226 17.00 -2.46 8.28
C PHE A 226 15.99 -3.59 8.19
N VAL A 227 15.46 -4.01 9.34
CA VAL A 227 14.31 -4.89 9.42
C VAL A 227 13.32 -4.29 10.43
N ASP A 228 12.06 -4.17 10.05
CA ASP A 228 10.98 -3.59 10.87
C ASP A 228 11.27 -2.15 11.37
N GLY A 229 12.05 -1.40 10.60
CA GLY A 229 12.49 -0.03 10.94
C GLY A 229 13.70 0.05 11.88
N ALA A 230 14.18 -1.08 12.42
CA ALA A 230 15.40 -1.16 13.23
C ALA A 230 16.64 -1.35 12.34
N LEU A 231 17.77 -0.73 12.72
CA LEU A 231 19.05 -0.93 12.02
C LEU A 231 19.66 -2.27 12.43
N GLU A 232 19.77 -3.18 11.48
CA GLU A 232 20.29 -4.54 11.69
C GLU A 232 21.77 -4.69 11.37
N GLY A 233 22.32 -3.80 10.55
CA GLY A 233 23.73 -3.79 10.23
C GLY A 233 24.10 -2.70 9.25
N GLN A 234 25.38 -2.36 9.20
CA GLN A 234 25.89 -1.34 8.29
C GLN A 234 27.32 -1.62 7.85
N PHE A 235 27.67 -1.09 6.68
CA PHE A 235 29.00 -1.17 6.09
C PHE A 235 29.40 0.22 5.58
N ALA A 236 30.38 0.84 6.23
CA ALA A 236 30.81 2.20 5.91
C ALA A 236 31.82 2.18 4.75
N GLU A 237 31.32 2.33 3.53
CA GLU A 237 32.13 2.39 2.32
C GLU A 237 31.52 3.31 1.26
N ALA A 238 32.33 4.24 0.76
CA ALA A 238 32.02 4.98 -0.46
C ALA A 238 32.45 4.16 -1.68
N LYS A 239 31.49 3.81 -2.54
CA LYS A 239 31.65 2.86 -3.63
C LYS A 239 30.81 3.31 -4.83
N THR A 240 31.40 3.24 -6.01
CA THR A 240 30.62 3.32 -7.26
C THR A 240 29.96 1.98 -7.51
N ILE A 241 28.63 1.95 -7.52
CA ILE A 241 27.86 0.73 -7.72
C ILE A 241 27.98 0.30 -9.17
N ALA A 242 28.46 -0.92 -9.38
CA ALA A 242 28.47 -1.57 -10.68
C ALA A 242 27.06 -2.13 -10.97
N TYR A 243 26.56 -1.86 -12.16
CA TYR A 243 25.30 -2.39 -12.68
C TYR A 243 25.55 -3.26 -13.90
N SER A 244 24.71 -4.27 -14.09
CA SER A 244 24.80 -5.19 -15.23
C SER A 244 23.66 -4.96 -16.21
N SER A 245 23.78 -5.56 -17.40
CA SER A 245 22.67 -5.65 -18.36
C SER A 245 21.73 -6.83 -18.06
N LEU A 246 21.98 -7.60 -17.01
CA LEU A 246 21.08 -8.66 -16.58
C LEU A 246 19.82 -8.04 -15.95
N THR A 247 18.73 -8.79 -15.95
CA THR A 247 17.48 -8.37 -15.30
C THR A 247 17.67 -8.20 -13.80
N TRP A 248 16.94 -7.27 -13.21
CA TRP A 248 16.55 -7.39 -11.80
C TRP A 248 15.57 -8.55 -11.64
N ASN A 249 15.58 -9.20 -10.49
CA ASN A 249 14.75 -10.36 -10.22
C ASN A 249 14.03 -10.20 -8.90
N ILE A 250 12.75 -10.57 -8.85
CA ILE A 250 11.99 -10.75 -7.62
C ILE A 250 11.69 -12.24 -7.44
N GLY A 251 11.93 -12.74 -6.23
CA GLY A 251 11.55 -14.07 -5.79
C GLY A 251 12.43 -15.23 -6.25
N SER A 252 13.53 -15.00 -6.98
CA SER A 252 14.49 -16.03 -7.37
C SER A 252 15.73 -15.40 -8.02
N THR A 253 16.88 -16.09 -7.98
CA THR A 253 18.10 -15.66 -8.66
C THR A 253 17.91 -15.48 -10.17
N GLY A 254 18.69 -14.60 -10.79
CA GLY A 254 18.66 -14.31 -12.21
C GLY A 254 18.79 -15.52 -13.14
N SER A 255 18.19 -15.37 -14.33
CA SER A 255 18.01 -16.43 -15.34
C SER A 255 19.28 -17.23 -15.67
N THR A 256 20.45 -16.58 -15.68
CA THR A 256 21.75 -17.21 -15.92
C THR A 256 22.12 -18.29 -14.90
N PHE A 257 21.66 -18.17 -13.65
CA PHE A 257 22.02 -19.07 -12.54
C PHE A 257 20.84 -19.93 -12.07
N ARG A 258 19.62 -19.56 -12.45
CA ARG A 258 18.37 -20.20 -12.01
C ARG A 258 18.32 -21.70 -12.28
N GLY A 259 19.01 -22.18 -13.32
CA GLY A 259 19.06 -23.61 -13.65
C GLY A 259 19.83 -24.48 -12.64
N GLY A 260 20.73 -23.90 -11.84
CA GLY A 260 21.50 -24.62 -10.82
C GLY A 260 21.18 -24.20 -9.39
N PHE A 261 21.09 -22.89 -9.16
CA PHE A 261 20.83 -22.30 -7.85
C PHE A 261 19.66 -21.30 -7.95
N PRO A 262 18.42 -21.79 -8.16
CA PRO A 262 17.27 -20.91 -8.32
C PRO A 262 17.02 -19.98 -7.13
N ARG A 263 17.39 -20.38 -5.90
CA ARG A 263 17.12 -19.61 -4.65
C ARG A 263 15.71 -19.02 -4.62
N THR A 264 14.75 -19.79 -5.14
CA THR A 264 13.37 -19.36 -5.26
C THR A 264 12.79 -19.13 -3.87
N TRP A 265 12.12 -18.00 -3.71
CA TRP A 265 11.45 -17.61 -2.50
C TRP A 265 10.41 -18.64 -2.08
N ASN A 266 10.49 -19.07 -0.82
CA ASN A 266 9.47 -19.87 -0.18
C ASN A 266 8.78 -18.99 0.86
N GLY A 267 7.57 -18.55 0.55
CA GLY A 267 6.78 -17.61 1.35
C GLY A 267 6.08 -16.56 0.50
N VAL A 268 5.91 -15.36 1.04
CA VAL A 268 5.23 -14.23 0.35
C VAL A 268 6.13 -13.01 0.29
N ILE A 269 6.21 -12.38 -0.88
CA ILE A 269 6.86 -11.08 -1.10
C ILE A 269 5.77 -10.07 -1.45
N ASP A 270 5.81 -8.90 -0.84
CA ASP A 270 4.80 -7.87 -0.98
C ASP A 270 5.45 -6.47 -0.97
N GLU A 271 4.80 -5.51 -1.61
CA GLU A 271 5.23 -4.12 -1.73
C GLU A 271 6.73 -3.92 -2.06
N VAL A 272 7.24 -4.57 -3.12
CA VAL A 272 8.64 -4.36 -3.53
C VAL A 272 8.79 -2.96 -4.11
N GLN A 273 9.68 -2.16 -3.54
CA GLN A 273 9.87 -0.76 -3.89
C GLN A 273 11.34 -0.43 -4.11
N ALA A 274 11.59 0.41 -5.11
CA ALA A 274 12.89 0.99 -5.39
C ALA A 274 12.82 2.52 -5.25
N PHE A 275 13.77 3.10 -4.52
CA PHE A 275 13.95 4.54 -4.40
C PHE A 275 15.33 4.96 -4.92
N ASN A 276 15.42 6.15 -5.53
CA ASN A 276 16.67 6.73 -6.06
C ASN A 276 17.50 7.49 -5.02
N ARG A 277 17.22 7.25 -3.73
CA ARG A 277 17.97 7.79 -2.58
C ARG A 277 17.93 6.81 -1.43
N ALA A 278 18.82 7.01 -0.46
CA ALA A 278 18.69 6.37 0.84
C ALA A 278 17.49 6.96 1.61
N LEU A 279 16.57 6.10 2.04
CA LEU A 279 15.57 6.44 3.04
C LEU A 279 16.24 6.54 4.42
N SER A 280 15.75 7.49 5.23
CA SER A 280 16.12 7.61 6.63
C SER A 280 15.44 6.54 7.48
N GLN A 281 16.01 6.23 8.64
CA GLN A 281 15.39 5.27 9.58
C GLN A 281 13.97 5.68 9.97
N SER A 282 13.69 6.98 10.15
CA SER A 282 12.35 7.47 10.46
C SER A 282 11.34 7.23 9.33
N GLU A 283 11.77 7.31 8.07
CA GLU A 283 10.89 7.01 6.93
C GLU A 283 10.59 5.52 6.85
N ILE A 284 11.60 4.67 7.05
CA ILE A 284 11.44 3.21 7.08
C ILE A 284 10.54 2.80 8.26
N GLN A 285 10.73 3.41 9.43
CA GLN A 285 9.87 3.18 10.61
C GLN A 285 8.42 3.60 10.35
N ALA A 286 8.19 4.65 9.57
CA ALA A 286 6.84 5.08 9.19
C ALA A 286 6.17 4.07 8.24
N ILE A 287 6.90 3.54 7.26
CA ILE A 287 6.41 2.46 6.38
C ILE A 287 6.04 1.23 7.21
N PHE A 288 6.93 0.80 8.12
CA PHE A 288 6.66 -0.35 8.99
C PHE A 288 5.42 -0.13 9.86
N ALA A 289 5.29 1.07 10.46
CA ALA A 289 4.16 1.41 11.31
C ALA A 289 2.82 1.52 10.54
N ALA A 290 2.86 1.74 9.23
CA ALA A 290 1.66 1.67 8.40
C ALA A 290 1.12 0.23 8.30
N GLY A 291 1.99 -0.79 8.40
CA GLY A 291 1.61 -2.21 8.32
C GLY A 291 0.71 -2.48 7.12
N GLY A 292 -0.32 -3.30 7.31
CA GLY A 292 -1.33 -3.57 6.28
C GLY A 292 -2.16 -2.39 5.77
N ALA A 293 -2.04 -1.18 6.35
CA ALA A 293 -2.59 0.03 5.74
C ALA A 293 -1.78 0.48 4.50
N GLY A 294 -0.48 0.18 4.52
CA GLY A 294 0.46 0.45 3.44
C GLY A 294 0.65 1.93 3.10
N GLU A 295 1.25 2.13 1.94
CA GLU A 295 1.43 3.44 1.32
C GLU A 295 0.33 3.73 0.29
N CYS A 296 0.05 5.00 0.04
CA CYS A 296 -1.01 5.40 -0.86
C CYS A 296 -0.59 5.24 -2.33
N ARG A 297 -1.27 4.34 -3.02
CA ARG A 297 -1.11 4.13 -4.46
C ARG A 297 -1.80 5.27 -5.23
N GLY A 298 -1.06 5.92 -6.12
CA GLY A 298 -1.60 7.00 -6.95
C GLY A 298 -1.48 8.41 -6.35
N GLN A 299 -0.63 8.62 -5.35
CA GLN A 299 -0.24 9.97 -4.99
C GLN A 299 0.79 10.47 -6.02
N ALA A 300 0.34 11.35 -6.94
CA ALA A 300 1.26 12.05 -7.82
C ALA A 300 2.37 12.67 -6.96
N ALA A 301 3.62 12.29 -7.24
CA ALA A 301 4.77 12.92 -6.63
C ALA A 301 4.68 14.43 -6.92
N ILE A 302 4.64 15.26 -5.88
CA ILE A 302 4.75 16.70 -6.05
C ILE A 302 6.21 16.97 -6.46
N SER A 303 6.49 16.92 -7.76
CA SER A 303 7.85 16.97 -8.31
C SER A 303 8.51 18.34 -8.09
N SER A 304 7.75 19.39 -7.83
CA SER A 304 8.24 20.67 -7.33
C SER A 304 7.08 21.55 -6.86
N VAL A 305 7.30 22.31 -5.78
CA VAL A 305 6.50 23.50 -5.49
C VAL A 305 7.31 24.65 -6.07
N ILE A 306 6.89 25.21 -7.21
CA ILE A 306 7.46 26.47 -7.68
C ILE A 306 6.75 27.58 -6.89
N PRO A 307 7.40 28.25 -5.92
CA PRO A 307 6.80 29.44 -5.32
C PRO A 307 6.63 30.47 -6.44
N ASN A 308 5.38 30.83 -6.71
CA ASN A 308 5.06 31.82 -7.72
C ASN A 308 5.67 33.16 -7.29
N THR A 309 6.69 33.66 -8.01
CA THR A 309 7.22 35.02 -7.84
C THR A 309 6.34 36.03 -8.56
N GLY A 310 5.02 35.95 -8.34
CA GLY A 310 4.03 36.90 -8.83
C GLY A 310 3.76 37.98 -7.77
N PRO A 311 3.57 39.26 -8.16
CA PRO A 311 3.14 40.31 -7.24
C PRO A 311 1.86 39.87 -6.51
N GLN A 312 1.82 40.10 -5.20
CA GLN A 312 0.74 39.64 -4.33
C GLN A 312 -0.65 39.97 -4.88
N GLY A 313 -1.51 38.95 -4.93
CA GLY A 313 -2.96 39.12 -4.98
C GLY A 313 -3.68 38.35 -6.08
N GLN A 314 -3.77 37.02 -5.96
CA GLN A 314 -4.97 36.24 -6.31
C GLN A 314 -4.73 34.76 -5.97
N GLN A 315 -5.50 34.26 -5.00
CA GLN A 315 -5.46 32.86 -4.58
C GLN A 315 -6.29 32.03 -5.56
N SER A 316 -5.64 31.15 -6.32
CA SER A 316 -6.22 29.96 -6.95
C SER A 316 -5.05 29.07 -7.38
N LEU A 317 -4.60 28.20 -6.47
CA LEU A 317 -3.57 27.20 -6.73
C LEU A 317 -4.14 26.17 -7.71
N SER A 318 -3.62 26.14 -8.94
CA SER A 318 -3.94 25.09 -9.92
C SER A 318 -2.85 24.04 -9.86
N VAL A 319 -3.18 22.84 -9.38
CA VAL A 319 -2.28 21.67 -9.40
C VAL A 319 -2.55 20.90 -10.69
N VAL A 320 -1.55 20.85 -11.58
CA VAL A 320 -1.59 19.94 -12.74
C VAL A 320 -1.11 18.57 -12.27
N LEU A 321 -2.03 17.62 -12.14
CA LEU A 321 -1.72 16.22 -11.90
C LEU A 321 -1.42 15.55 -13.26
N ALA A 322 -0.16 15.22 -13.54
CA ALA A 322 0.19 14.33 -14.64
C ALA A 322 0.33 12.91 -14.08
N GLY A 323 -0.70 12.09 -14.27
CA GLY A 323 -0.69 10.67 -13.90
C GLY A 323 -1.79 9.94 -14.66
N GLN A 324 -1.49 8.75 -15.17
CA GLN A 324 -2.50 7.88 -15.76
C GLN A 324 -3.30 7.22 -14.64
N PHE A 325 -4.57 7.57 -14.52
CA PHE A 325 -5.52 6.86 -13.65
C PHE A 325 -6.18 5.75 -14.47
N THR A 326 -5.96 4.50 -14.10
CA THR A 326 -6.86 3.41 -14.50
C THR A 326 -8.12 3.54 -13.65
N SER A 327 -9.23 3.94 -14.27
CA SER A 327 -10.53 3.93 -13.59
C SER A 327 -10.88 2.49 -13.21
N LEU A 328 -10.95 2.19 -11.91
CA LEU A 328 -11.71 1.03 -11.43
C LEU A 328 -13.17 1.28 -11.80
N GLY A 329 -13.62 0.65 -12.89
CA GLY A 329 -14.95 0.81 -13.42
C GLY A 329 -16.01 0.40 -12.40
N ALA A 330 -16.81 1.35 -11.95
CA ALA A 330 -18.12 1.06 -11.39
C ALA A 330 -18.96 0.39 -12.49
N ARG A 331 -19.44 -0.83 -12.25
CA ARG A 331 -20.46 -1.47 -13.08
C ARG A 331 -21.79 -0.77 -12.83
N ASP A 332 -22.48 -0.34 -13.88
CA ASP A 332 -23.91 -0.08 -13.85
C ASP A 332 -24.70 -1.31 -14.33
N ASP A 333 -25.97 -1.39 -13.92
CA ASP A 333 -26.86 -2.53 -14.08
C ASP A 333 -27.42 -2.75 -15.50
N ARG A 334 -26.81 -2.22 -16.57
CA ARG A 334 -27.29 -2.48 -17.94
C ARG A 334 -26.16 -2.83 -18.90
N GLY A 335 -25.74 -4.10 -18.84
CA GLY A 335 -24.77 -4.72 -19.74
C GLY A 335 -25.01 -4.38 -21.23
N LYS A 336 -24.13 -3.56 -21.80
CA LYS A 336 -23.89 -3.49 -23.25
C LYS A 336 -22.52 -2.89 -23.56
N LEU A 337 -21.62 -3.71 -24.09
CA LEU A 337 -20.33 -3.28 -24.65
C LEU A 337 -20.56 -2.62 -26.02
N ARG A 338 -20.04 -1.40 -26.22
CA ARG A 338 -19.71 -0.88 -27.55
C ARG A 338 -18.34 -0.22 -27.50
N GLY A 339 -17.37 -0.85 -28.15
CA GLY A 339 -16.09 -0.23 -28.46
C GLY A 339 -16.23 0.79 -29.60
N ARG A 340 -15.50 1.88 -29.48
CA ARG A 340 -14.87 2.55 -30.62
C ARG A 340 -13.76 3.47 -30.12
N ASP A 341 -12.55 3.23 -30.64
CA ASP A 341 -11.40 4.12 -30.55
C ASP A 341 -11.78 5.55 -30.94
N HIS A 342 -11.31 6.53 -30.17
CA HIS A 342 -10.81 7.80 -30.70
C HIS A 342 -9.89 8.47 -29.67
N SER A 343 -8.62 8.59 -30.05
CA SER A 343 -7.66 9.55 -29.52
C SER A 343 -8.20 10.97 -29.68
N GLY A 344 -8.36 11.70 -28.57
CA GLY A 344 -8.74 13.10 -28.58
C GLY A 344 -8.37 13.75 -27.25
N VAL A 345 -7.43 14.69 -27.31
CA VAL A 345 -7.14 15.65 -26.24
C VAL A 345 -8.41 16.47 -26.01
N VAL A 346 -8.92 16.50 -24.77
CA VAL A 346 -10.06 17.34 -24.40
C VAL A 346 -9.59 18.36 -23.37
N ASP A 347 -9.24 19.55 -23.87
CA ASP A 347 -9.29 20.78 -23.07
C ASP A 347 -10.77 21.18 -22.93
N GLY A 348 -11.25 21.26 -21.69
CA GLY A 348 -12.63 21.59 -21.38
C GLY A 348 -12.74 22.49 -20.16
N GLU A 349 -12.59 23.80 -20.36
CA GLU A 349 -12.98 24.83 -19.40
C GLU A 349 -14.51 24.83 -19.25
N LEU A 350 -15.01 24.52 -18.04
CA LEU A 350 -16.42 24.64 -17.68
C LEU A 350 -16.67 25.99 -16.99
N PHE A 351 -17.02 27.00 -17.79
CA PHE A 351 -17.75 28.18 -17.30
C PHE A 351 -19.24 27.85 -17.21
N HIS A 352 -19.81 27.83 -16.00
CA HIS A 352 -21.26 27.86 -15.81
C HIS A 352 -21.70 29.30 -15.54
N LYS A 353 -22.41 29.88 -16.52
CA LYS A 353 -23.17 31.13 -16.37
C LYS A 353 -24.43 30.84 -15.55
N CYS A 354 -24.64 31.60 -14.48
CA CYS A 354 -25.96 31.83 -13.91
C CYS A 354 -26.72 32.82 -14.80
N GLU A 355 -27.86 32.41 -15.34
CA GLU A 355 -28.88 33.33 -15.86
C GLU A 355 -30.10 33.30 -14.94
N CYS A 356 -30.39 34.46 -14.33
CA CYS A 356 -31.69 34.77 -13.76
C CYS A 356 -32.66 35.14 -14.90
N GLY A 357 -33.80 34.46 -14.96
CA GLY A 357 -34.93 34.80 -15.83
C GLY A 357 -36.20 34.96 -15.01
N ARG A 358 -36.95 36.02 -15.33
CA ARG A 358 -38.11 36.58 -14.63
C ARG A 358 -39.28 35.62 -14.43
#